data_AF-A0A1G5QUI3-F1
#
_entry.id   AF-A0A1G5QUI3-F1
#
_cell.length_a   1.000
_cell.length_b   1.000
_cell.length_c   1.000
_cell.angle_alpha   90.00
_cell.angle_beta   90.00
_cell.angle_gamma   90.00
#
_symmetry.space_group_name_H-M   'P 1'
#
loop_
_entity.id
_entity.type
_entity.pdbx_description
1 polymer ?
#
loop_
_entity_poly.entity_id
_entity_poly.type
_entity_poly.pdbx_seq_one_letter_code
_entity_poly.pdbx_strand_id
1 'polypeptide(L)'
;MPKASVRSSSFDKSTSLATAALVGTVKAPPEGVVDYYKTSLEAQGFKLVPGPEAVGNVTSLDFVRGDGETVNVSIRQKEGVSTFTIGANVAAGSIK
;
A
#
# COMPACT_ATOMS: atom_id res chain seq x y z
N MET A 1 5.97 -7.07 2.39
CA MET A 1 7.34 -6.91 1.87
C MET A 1 8.34 -7.65 2.75
N PRO A 2 9.21 -8.51 2.20
CA PRO A 2 10.25 -9.20 2.97
C PRO A 2 11.17 -8.23 3.71
N LYS A 3 11.62 -8.61 4.91
CA LYS A 3 12.56 -7.83 5.75
C LYS A 3 12.05 -6.45 6.21
N ALA A 4 10.78 -6.15 6.02
CA ALA A 4 10.17 -4.95 6.59
C ALA A 4 9.85 -5.14 8.07
N SER A 5 10.03 -4.08 8.86
CA SER A 5 9.52 -4.00 10.23
C SER A 5 8.16 -3.32 10.23
N VAL A 6 7.16 -3.97 10.81
CA VAL A 6 5.84 -3.36 11.06
C VAL A 6 5.96 -2.39 12.23
N ARG A 7 5.52 -1.15 12.03
CA ARG A 7 5.49 -0.10 13.06
C ARG A 7 4.11 0.04 13.69
N SER A 8 3.08 -0.06 12.86
CA SER A 8 1.68 -0.02 13.29
C SER A 8 0.82 -0.75 12.27
N SER A 9 -0.25 -1.38 12.72
CA SER A 9 -1.27 -1.97 11.87
C SER A 9 -2.63 -1.89 12.54
N SER A 10 -3.67 -1.66 11.77
CA SER A 10 -5.05 -1.76 12.23
C SER A 10 -5.92 -2.46 11.21
N PHE A 11 -7.01 -3.04 11.72
CA PHE A 11 -7.98 -3.76 10.92
C PHE A 11 -9.37 -3.56 11.50
N ASP A 12 -10.32 -3.16 10.65
CA ASP A 12 -11.73 -3.01 10.99
C ASP A 12 -12.58 -3.69 9.91
N LYS A 13 -13.57 -4.46 10.34
CA LYS A 13 -14.52 -5.18 9.48
C LYS A 13 -15.98 -4.95 9.90
N SER A 14 -16.23 -3.86 10.63
CA SER A 14 -17.57 -3.50 11.11
C SER A 14 -18.49 -2.95 10.01
N THR A 15 -17.93 -2.57 8.86
CA THR A 15 -18.65 -2.05 7.69
C THR A 15 -18.61 -3.04 6.52
N SER A 16 -19.27 -2.70 5.41
CA SER A 16 -19.38 -3.57 4.22
C SER A 16 -18.04 -3.86 3.55
N LEU A 17 -17.15 -2.87 3.52
CA LEU A 17 -15.74 -3.04 3.15
C LEU A 17 -14.90 -3.04 4.42
N ALA A 18 -14.06 -4.05 4.58
CA ALA A 18 -13.09 -4.05 5.65
C ALA A 18 -11.96 -3.05 5.35
N THR A 19 -11.58 -2.29 6.36
CA THR A 19 -10.49 -1.32 6.29
C THR A 19 -9.25 -1.90 6.96
N ALA A 20 -8.13 -1.87 6.26
CA ALA A 20 -6.82 -2.20 6.81
C ALA A 20 -5.86 -1.03 6.65
N ALA A 21 -5.06 -0.78 7.67
CA ALA A 21 -3.96 0.16 7.60
C ALA A 21 -2.67 -0.48 8.09
N LEU A 22 -1.55 -0.16 7.44
CA LEU A 22 -0.22 -0.65 7.80
C LEU A 22 0.81 0.47 7.63
N VAL A 23 1.62 0.69 8.67
CA VAL A 23 2.86 1.47 8.57
C VAL A 23 4.03 0.53 8.76
N GLY A 24 4.92 0.48 7.78
CA GLY A 24 6.12 -0.34 7.83
C GLY A 24 7.37 0.44 7.44
N THR A 25 8.53 -0.09 7.85
CA THR A 25 9.83 0.46 7.49
C THR A 25 10.73 -0.63 6.91
N VAL A 26 11.54 -0.29 5.92
CA VAL A 26 12.51 -1.20 5.29
C VAL A 26 13.76 -0.45 4.86
N LYS A 27 14.93 -1.10 5.01
CA LYS A 27 16.19 -0.57 4.47
C LYS A 27 16.29 -0.88 2.98
N ALA A 28 15.58 -0.11 2.16
CA ALA A 28 15.52 -0.21 0.72
C ALA A 28 15.14 1.16 0.13
N PRO A 29 15.51 1.44 -1.13
CA PRO A 29 15.09 2.66 -1.80
C PRO A 29 13.59 2.62 -2.19
N PRO A 30 12.91 3.78 -2.35
CA PRO A 30 11.48 3.83 -2.65
C PRO A 30 11.07 3.02 -3.86
N GLU A 31 11.90 2.97 -4.90
CA GLU A 31 11.65 2.24 -6.15
C GLU A 31 11.46 0.74 -5.88
N GLY A 32 12.28 0.15 -5.00
CA GLY A 32 12.12 -1.25 -4.62
C GLY A 32 10.86 -1.53 -3.79
N VAL A 33 10.34 -0.52 -3.09
CA VAL A 33 9.06 -0.60 -2.37
C VAL A 33 7.88 -0.48 -3.35
N VAL A 34 7.99 0.44 -4.32
CA VAL A 34 7.03 0.61 -5.42
C VAL A 34 6.88 -0.68 -6.22
N ASP A 35 7.98 -1.22 -6.74
CA ASP A 35 7.97 -2.41 -7.60
C ASP A 35 7.34 -3.60 -6.90
N TYR A 36 7.67 -3.79 -5.61
CA TYR A 36 7.11 -4.86 -4.80
C TYR A 36 5.59 -4.71 -4.63
N TYR A 37 5.10 -3.55 -4.20
CA TYR A 37 3.66 -3.38 -3.94
C TYR A 37 2.85 -3.31 -5.22
N LYS A 38 3.38 -2.69 -6.29
CA LYS A 38 2.75 -2.71 -7.61
C LYS A 38 2.57 -4.15 -8.10
N THR A 39 3.65 -4.94 -8.14
CA THR A 39 3.60 -6.35 -8.54
C THR A 39 2.63 -7.15 -7.67
N SER A 40 2.70 -6.97 -6.35
CA SER A 40 1.87 -7.72 -5.40
C SER A 40 0.38 -7.37 -5.50
N LEU A 41 0.02 -6.12 -5.77
CA LEU A 41 -1.37 -5.67 -5.88
C LEU A 41 -1.94 -6.01 -7.25
N GLU A 42 -1.16 -5.88 -8.32
CA GLU A 42 -1.54 -6.32 -9.67
C GLU A 42 -1.81 -7.82 -9.72
N ALA A 43 -1.00 -8.64 -9.03
CA ALA A 43 -1.24 -10.08 -8.87
C ALA A 43 -2.55 -10.41 -8.10
N GLN A 44 -3.08 -9.46 -7.34
CA GLN A 44 -4.37 -9.56 -6.66
C GLN A 44 -5.51 -8.99 -7.51
N GLY A 45 -5.25 -8.56 -8.75
CA GLY A 45 -6.25 -8.01 -9.67
C GLY A 45 -6.53 -6.53 -9.48
N PHE A 46 -5.78 -5.84 -8.61
CA PHE A 46 -5.85 -4.39 -8.55
C PHE A 46 -5.19 -3.76 -9.78
N LYS A 47 -5.72 -2.62 -10.22
CA LYS A 47 -5.18 -1.82 -11.31
C LYS A 47 -4.67 -0.51 -10.77
N LEU A 48 -3.46 -0.12 -11.17
CA LEU A 48 -2.90 1.18 -10.86
C LEU A 48 -3.77 2.27 -11.50
N VAL A 49 -4.13 3.28 -10.70
CA VAL A 49 -4.80 4.49 -11.17
C VAL A 49 -3.76 5.41 -11.80
N PRO A 50 -3.95 5.86 -13.06
CA PRO A 50 -3.04 6.82 -13.67
C PRO A 50 -3.01 8.14 -12.88
N GLY A 51 -1.81 8.60 -12.56
CA GLY A 51 -1.60 9.82 -11.79
C GLY A 51 -0.11 10.13 -11.65
N PRO A 52 0.23 11.29 -11.06
CA PRO A 52 1.62 11.60 -10.76
C PRO A 52 2.16 10.57 -9.75
N GLU A 53 3.32 10.01 -10.03
CA GLU A 53 3.96 9.01 -9.16
C GLU A 53 4.37 9.59 -7.79
N ALA A 54 4.35 10.91 -7.65
CA ALA A 54 4.67 11.61 -6.42
C ALA A 54 3.77 12.83 -6.15
N VAL A 55 3.46 13.04 -4.86
CA VAL A 55 2.84 14.26 -4.34
C VAL A 55 3.88 14.96 -3.46
N GLY A 56 4.54 15.98 -4.02
CA GLY A 56 5.74 16.56 -3.40
C GLY A 56 6.89 15.54 -3.37
N ASN A 57 7.48 15.32 -2.20
CA ASN A 57 8.60 14.36 -2.00
C ASN A 57 8.12 12.97 -1.54
N VAL A 58 6.84 12.65 -1.77
CA VAL A 58 6.21 11.40 -1.35
C VAL A 58 5.78 10.64 -2.57
N THR A 59 6.36 9.47 -2.80
CA THR A 59 5.85 8.56 -3.82
C THR A 59 4.49 8.04 -3.37
N SER A 60 3.48 8.13 -4.24
CA SER A 60 2.11 7.72 -3.94
C SER A 60 1.55 6.89 -5.08
N LEU A 61 0.95 5.76 -4.75
CA LEU A 61 0.33 4.84 -5.71
C LEU A 61 -1.10 4.56 -5.25
N ASP A 62 -2.04 4.73 -6.16
CA ASP A 62 -3.44 4.43 -5.91
C ASP A 62 -3.88 3.27 -6.81
N PHE A 63 -4.61 2.34 -6.23
CA PHE A 63 -5.05 1.12 -6.89
C PHE A 63 -6.54 0.91 -6.69
N VAL A 64 -7.22 0.38 -7.71
CA VAL A 64 -8.65 0.04 -7.67
C VAL A 64 -8.90 -1.38 -8.15
N ARG A 65 -9.91 -2.05 -7.58
CA ARG A 65 -10.38 -3.37 -8.02
C ARG A 65 -11.89 -3.49 -7.86
N GLY A 66 -12.53 -4.15 -8.83
CA GLY A 66 -13.97 -4.41 -8.82
C GLY A 66 -14.80 -3.12 -8.65
N ASP A 67 -15.88 -3.24 -7.88
CA ASP A 67 -16.92 -2.19 -7.75
C ASP A 67 -16.65 -1.18 -6.62
N GLY A 68 -15.39 -1.03 -6.17
CA GLY A 68 -15.04 0.01 -5.20
C GLY A 68 -13.94 -0.33 -4.20
N GLU A 69 -13.23 -1.45 -4.37
CA GLU A 69 -12.08 -1.74 -3.51
C GLU A 69 -10.90 -0.85 -3.87
N THR A 70 -10.20 -0.33 -2.87
CA THR A 70 -9.07 0.58 -3.05
C THR A 70 -7.88 0.16 -2.21
N VAL A 71 -6.67 0.41 -2.74
CA VAL A 71 -5.43 0.36 -1.97
C VAL A 71 -4.59 1.58 -2.31
N ASN A 72 -4.13 2.29 -1.28
CA ASN A 72 -3.24 3.43 -1.41
C ASN A 72 -1.90 3.07 -0.76
N VAL A 73 -0.79 3.32 -1.45
CA VAL A 73 0.56 3.11 -0.93
C VAL A 73 1.31 4.42 -1.03
N SER A 74 1.77 4.94 0.11
CA SER A 74 2.64 6.13 0.16
C SER A 74 3.98 5.79 0.76
N ILE A 75 5.06 6.36 0.21
CA ILE A 75 6.43 6.02 0.57
C ILE A 75 7.22 7.32 0.79
N ARG A 76 7.90 7.40 1.93
CA ARG A 76 8.88 8.44 2.22
C ARG A 76 10.20 7.79 2.60
N GLN A 77 11.31 8.34 2.11
CA GLN A 77 12.64 7.88 2.52
C GLN A 77 13.31 8.89 3.43
N LYS A 78 14.01 8.38 4.44
CA LYS A 78 14.97 9.13 5.26
C LYS A 78 16.15 8.22 5.56
N GLU A 79 17.38 8.72 5.36
CA GLU A 79 18.62 8.02 5.72
C GLU A 79 18.71 6.57 5.16
N GLY A 80 18.24 6.37 3.92
CA GLY A 80 18.26 5.06 3.26
C GLY A 80 17.21 4.06 3.77
N VAL A 81 16.33 4.49 4.69
CA VAL A 81 15.18 3.72 5.18
C VAL A 81 13.91 4.28 4.58
N SER A 82 13.17 3.43 3.86
CA SER A 82 11.85 3.75 3.37
C SER A 82 10.80 3.44 4.44
N THR A 83 9.98 4.43 4.76
CA THR A 83 8.74 4.26 5.52
C THR A 83 7.60 4.22 4.52
N PHE A 84 6.80 3.17 4.54
CA PHE A 84 5.63 3.03 3.70
C PHE A 84 4.37 2.96 4.53
N THR A 85 3.31 3.61 4.04
CA THR A 85 1.96 3.55 4.61
C THR A 85 1.03 2.95 3.58
N ILE A 86 0.26 1.95 3.99
CA ILE A 86 -0.73 1.29 3.16
C ILE A 86 -2.09 1.50 3.80
N GLY A 87 -3.05 2.01 3.04
CA GLY A 87 -4.47 1.98 3.37
C GLY A 87 -5.19 1.09 2.37
N ALA A 88 -6.11 0.25 2.84
CA ALA A 88 -6.89 -0.61 1.99
C ALA A 88 -8.35 -0.62 2.44
N ASN A 89 -9.28 -0.54 1.49
CA ASN A 89 -10.69 -0.81 1.69
C ASN A 89 -11.08 -1.92 0.73
N VAL A 90 -11.37 -3.11 1.27
CA VAL A 90 -11.57 -4.31 0.49
C VAL A 90 -12.71 -5.15 1.05
N ALA A 91 -13.33 -6.00 0.24
CA ALA A 91 -14.31 -6.96 0.73
C ALA A 91 -13.66 -7.83 1.83
N ALA A 92 -14.39 -8.12 2.90
CA ALA A 92 -13.81 -8.82 4.06
C ALA A 92 -13.19 -10.20 3.69
N GLY A 93 -13.74 -10.90 2.71
CA GLY A 93 -13.22 -12.17 2.20
C GLY A 93 -11.98 -12.06 1.29
N SER A 94 -11.62 -10.85 0.88
CA SER A 94 -10.45 -10.57 0.03
C SER A 94 -9.14 -10.48 0.82
N ILE A 95 -9.22 -10.29 2.14
CA ILE A 95 -8.06 -10.14 3.01
C ILE A 95 -7.51 -11.53 3.33
N LYS A 96 -6.23 -11.75 3.01
CA LYS A 96 -5.50 -12.99 3.25
C LYS A 96 -4.47 -12.83 4.36
#